data_AF-A0A3Q1NLG8-F1
#
_entry.id   AF-A0A3Q1NLG8-F1
#
_cell.length_a   1.000
_cell.length_b   1.000
_cell.length_c   1.000
_cell.angle_alpha   90.00
_cell.angle_beta   90.00
_cell.angle_gamma   90.00
#
_symmetry.space_group_name_H-M   'P 1'
#
loop_
_entity.id
_entity.type
_entity.pdbx_description
1 polymer ?
#
loop_
_entity_poly.entity_id
_entity_poly.type
_entity_poly.pdbx_seq_one_letter_code
_entity_poly.pdbx_strand_id
1 'polypeptide(L)'
;MVPPPLCTLPPGPGPPRFVCYCEGEGGGPGERGGFNLCVTDAAELWSTCFTPDRLAALKARFGLSAAEDIALRFRAACEQQAVTLTLQEDRASLTLSGGPSALELDLSKVPGPEAASRLQTLTLGLAERVCSLERRLAGRACIPAFHPPAAAAEETATSPRKSARQAGPRLFLPDPDPQRGGPGPGVKRRCPGESLINPGFKSKKPASGVDFDDP
;
A
#
# COMPACT_ATOMS: atom_id res chain seq x y z
N MET A 1 2.88 -7.52 3.61
CA MET A 1 4.32 -7.50 3.29
C MET A 1 4.96 -6.36 4.07
N VAL A 2 6.06 -6.62 4.78
CA VAL A 2 6.80 -5.58 5.51
C VAL A 2 7.60 -4.76 4.47
N PRO A 3 7.59 -3.42 4.52
CA PRO A 3 8.32 -2.62 3.55
C PRO A 3 9.84 -2.87 3.65
N PRO A 4 10.59 -2.84 2.54
CA PRO A 4 12.04 -2.98 2.55
C PRO A 4 12.67 -1.94 3.48
N PRO A 5 13.59 -2.34 4.38
CA PRO A 5 14.26 -1.41 5.28
C PRO A 5 15.16 -0.45 4.49
N LEU A 6 15.23 0.79 4.95
CA LEU A 6 16.14 1.81 4.47
C LEU A 6 16.43 2.81 5.57
N CYS A 7 17.54 3.52 5.46
CA CYS A 7 17.84 4.72 6.24
C CYS A 7 18.57 5.75 5.38
N THR A 8 18.71 6.95 5.91
CA THR A 8 19.46 8.04 5.27
C THR A 8 20.63 8.47 6.15
N LEU A 9 21.69 8.97 5.51
CA LEU A 9 22.89 9.47 6.18
C LEU A 9 23.21 10.90 5.73
N PRO A 10 23.79 11.75 6.60
CA PRO A 10 24.00 11.51 8.03
C PRO A 10 22.66 11.46 8.81
N PRO A 11 22.61 10.82 9.98
CA PRO A 11 21.42 10.85 10.82
C PRO A 11 21.16 12.26 11.35
N GLY A 12 19.90 12.61 11.55
CA GLY A 12 19.48 13.87 12.17
C GLY A 12 18.62 14.75 11.24
N PRO A 13 18.39 16.02 11.62
CA PRO A 13 17.46 16.92 10.92
C PRO A 13 18.04 17.58 9.66
N GLY A 14 19.33 17.38 9.39
CA GLY A 14 19.98 17.93 8.19
C GLY A 14 19.49 17.26 6.90
N PRO A 15 19.80 17.86 5.74
CA PRO A 15 19.46 17.24 4.47
C PRO A 15 20.19 15.89 4.31
N PRO A 16 19.49 14.81 3.95
CA PRO A 16 20.13 13.52 3.73
C PRO A 16 21.03 13.62 2.49
N ARG A 17 22.22 13.02 2.60
CA ARG A 17 23.21 12.94 1.51
C ARG A 17 23.25 11.58 0.85
N PHE A 18 22.95 10.52 1.62
CA PHE A 18 22.95 9.15 1.14
C PHE A 18 21.70 8.41 1.57
N VAL A 19 21.29 7.44 0.77
CA VAL A 19 20.26 6.45 1.08
C VAL A 19 20.92 5.08 1.12
N CYS A 20 20.75 4.36 2.23
CA CYS A 20 21.15 2.97 2.36
C CYS A 20 19.88 2.11 2.32
N TYR A 21 19.85 1.07 1.49
CA TYR A 21 18.71 0.17 1.38
C TYR A 21 19.16 -1.26 1.05
N CYS A 22 18.28 -2.25 1.26
CA CYS A 22 18.54 -3.61 0.81
C CYS A 22 17.62 -4.02 -0.34
N GLU A 23 18.16 -4.82 -1.23
CA GLU A 23 17.46 -5.54 -2.29
C GLU A 23 17.45 -7.03 -1.94
N GLY A 24 16.40 -7.75 -2.31
CA GLY A 24 16.28 -9.17 -2.00
C GLY A 24 15.15 -9.84 -2.77
N GLU A 25 15.02 -11.14 -2.54
CA GLU A 25 14.20 -12.15 -3.24
C GLU A 25 12.69 -11.91 -3.12
N GLY A 26 12.24 -10.74 -3.58
CA GLY A 26 10.85 -10.32 -3.72
C GLY A 26 10.48 -10.01 -5.17
N GLY A 27 11.25 -10.55 -6.13
CA GLY A 27 10.90 -10.56 -7.55
C GLY A 27 9.90 -11.66 -7.85
N GLY A 28 8.99 -11.41 -8.80
CA GLY A 28 8.03 -12.41 -9.27
C GLY A 28 8.69 -13.70 -9.75
N PRO A 29 7.91 -14.76 -10.03
CA PRO A 29 8.45 -16.06 -10.45
C PRO A 29 9.32 -15.88 -11.71
N GLY A 30 10.65 -15.93 -11.54
CA GLY A 30 11.63 -15.76 -12.62
C GLY A 30 12.82 -14.87 -12.26
N GLU A 31 12.66 -13.90 -11.35
CA GLU A 31 13.75 -13.00 -10.94
C GLU A 31 14.30 -13.42 -9.58
N ARG A 32 15.22 -14.39 -9.59
CA ARG A 32 15.98 -14.75 -8.39
C ARG A 32 17.12 -13.75 -8.19
N GLY A 33 16.78 -12.49 -7.95
CA GLY A 33 17.72 -11.45 -7.54
C GLY A 33 18.26 -11.78 -6.17
N GLY A 34 19.57 -12.07 -6.07
CA GLY A 34 20.23 -12.33 -4.79
C GLY A 34 20.18 -11.12 -3.85
N PHE A 35 20.22 -11.38 -2.54
CA PHE A 35 20.27 -10.33 -1.52
C PHE A 35 21.47 -9.40 -1.73
N ASN A 36 21.24 -8.09 -1.70
CA ASN A 36 22.27 -7.07 -1.79
C ASN A 36 21.97 -5.87 -0.89
N LEU A 37 23.03 -5.21 -0.42
CA LEU A 37 22.94 -3.91 0.22
C LEU A 37 23.49 -2.85 -0.74
N CYS A 38 22.73 -1.77 -0.86
CA CYS A 38 22.99 -0.70 -1.80
C CYS A 38 23.06 0.65 -1.08
N VAL A 39 23.92 1.52 -1.58
CA VAL A 39 24.09 2.89 -1.10
C VAL A 39 24.11 3.83 -2.30
N THR A 40 23.41 4.95 -2.20
CA THR A 40 23.38 5.95 -3.27
C THR A 40 23.29 7.36 -2.71
N ASP A 41 23.89 8.32 -3.40
CA ASP A 41 23.70 9.76 -3.22
C ASP A 41 22.71 10.36 -4.24
N ALA A 42 21.94 9.49 -4.91
CA ALA A 42 21.05 9.76 -6.04
C ALA A 42 21.76 10.16 -7.36
N ALA A 43 23.08 10.17 -7.42
CA ALA A 43 23.86 10.32 -8.66
C ALA A 43 24.58 9.02 -9.02
N GLU A 44 25.23 8.41 -8.04
CA GLU A 44 25.99 7.18 -8.17
C GLU A 44 25.40 6.09 -7.26
N LEU A 45 25.71 4.83 -7.58
CA LEU A 45 25.22 3.66 -6.86
C LEU A 45 26.38 2.74 -6.53
N TRP A 46 26.44 2.31 -5.27
CA TRP A 46 27.33 1.26 -4.79
C TRP A 46 26.51 0.09 -4.29
N SER A 47 26.99 -1.13 -4.56
CA SER A 47 26.35 -2.36 -4.14
C SER A 47 27.38 -3.35 -3.62
N THR A 48 26.96 -4.20 -2.69
CA THR A 48 27.74 -5.36 -2.24
C THR A 48 28.05 -6.36 -3.36
N CYS A 49 27.25 -6.37 -4.43
CA CYS A 49 27.39 -7.28 -5.57
C CYS A 49 27.60 -8.74 -5.13
N PHE A 50 26.79 -9.20 -4.17
CA PHE A 50 26.93 -10.53 -3.59
C PHE A 50 26.66 -11.61 -4.65
N THR A 51 27.65 -12.48 -4.81
CA THR A 51 27.43 -13.84 -5.29
C THR A 51 27.10 -14.74 -4.08
N PRO A 52 26.48 -15.92 -4.28
CA PRO A 52 26.25 -16.87 -3.20
C PRO A 52 27.52 -17.17 -2.38
N ASP A 53 28.66 -17.31 -3.06
CA ASP A 53 29.95 -17.58 -2.42
C ASP A 53 30.46 -16.39 -1.60
N ARG A 54 30.35 -15.16 -2.10
CA ARG A 54 30.75 -13.94 -1.36
C ARG A 54 29.88 -13.74 -0.13
N LEU A 55 28.58 -14.00 -0.23
CA LEU A 55 27.65 -13.93 0.89
C LEU A 55 27.97 -15.00 1.94
N ALA A 56 28.28 -16.23 1.52
CA ALA A 56 28.70 -17.31 2.43
C ALA A 56 30.03 -16.99 3.11
N ALA A 57 31.02 -16.45 2.37
CA ALA A 57 32.31 -16.04 2.91
C ALA A 57 32.16 -14.89 3.93
N LEU A 58 31.30 -13.91 3.65
CA LEU A 58 30.95 -12.85 4.61
C LEU A 58 30.38 -13.47 5.89
N LYS A 59 29.39 -14.36 5.76
CA LYS A 59 28.77 -15.03 6.92
C LYS A 59 29.83 -15.78 7.73
N ALA A 60 30.71 -16.54 7.09
CA ALA A 60 31.81 -17.23 7.75
C ALA A 60 32.77 -16.26 8.46
N ARG A 61 33.15 -15.13 7.82
CA ARG A 61 34.05 -14.10 8.38
C ARG A 61 33.54 -13.54 9.71
N PHE A 62 32.22 -13.39 9.84
CA PHE A 62 31.57 -12.84 11.04
C PHE A 62 30.94 -13.91 11.94
N GLY A 63 31.22 -15.21 11.70
CA GLY A 63 30.69 -16.31 12.50
C GLY A 63 29.16 -16.47 12.43
N LEU A 64 28.56 -16.06 11.31
CA LEU A 64 27.11 -16.09 11.09
C LEU A 64 26.68 -17.44 10.53
N SER A 65 25.51 -17.90 10.94
CA SER A 65 24.91 -19.10 10.36
C SER A 65 24.49 -18.87 8.91
N ALA A 66 24.39 -19.94 8.11
CA ALA A 66 23.86 -19.86 6.75
C ALA A 66 22.42 -19.32 6.70
N ALA A 67 21.62 -19.58 7.73
CA ALA A 67 20.23 -19.13 7.86
C ALA A 67 20.11 -17.68 8.36
N GLU A 68 21.21 -17.03 8.76
CA GLU A 68 21.18 -15.66 9.27
C GLU A 68 20.62 -14.69 8.23
N ASP A 69 19.63 -13.90 8.63
CA ASP A 69 19.01 -12.87 7.79
C ASP A 69 19.71 -11.52 7.99
N ILE A 70 20.57 -11.17 7.04
CA ILE A 70 21.30 -9.89 7.04
C ILE A 70 20.34 -8.71 6.83
N ALA A 71 19.22 -8.90 6.13
CA ALA A 71 18.21 -7.85 5.95
C ALA A 71 17.59 -7.45 7.29
N LEU A 72 17.41 -8.42 8.21
CA LEU A 72 16.92 -8.15 9.56
C LEU A 72 17.93 -7.36 10.39
N ARG A 73 19.23 -7.71 10.32
CA ARG A 73 20.28 -6.91 10.98
C ARG A 73 20.36 -5.49 10.42
N PHE A 74 20.26 -5.36 9.10
CA PHE A 74 20.24 -4.06 8.45
C PHE A 74 19.03 -3.23 8.86
N ARG A 75 17.84 -3.84 8.95
CA ARG A 75 16.65 -3.18 9.50
C ARG A 75 16.89 -2.63 10.91
N ALA A 76 17.40 -3.46 11.82
CA ALA A 76 17.68 -3.04 13.19
C ALA A 76 18.69 -1.87 13.23
N ALA A 77 19.75 -1.94 12.42
CA ALA A 77 20.73 -0.86 12.31
C ALA A 77 20.12 0.44 11.77
N CYS A 78 19.21 0.36 10.78
CA CYS A 78 18.47 1.52 10.26
C CYS A 78 17.61 2.17 11.34
N GLU A 79 16.86 1.36 12.10
CA GLU A 79 15.96 1.82 13.16
C GLU A 79 16.72 2.48 14.32
N GLN A 80 17.92 1.99 14.62
CA GLN A 80 18.80 2.53 15.66
C GLN A 80 19.73 3.64 15.17
N GLN A 81 19.69 3.99 13.88
CA GLN A 81 20.64 4.91 13.24
C GLN A 81 22.11 4.49 13.42
N ALA A 82 22.35 3.18 13.52
CA ALA A 82 23.65 2.56 13.76
C ALA A 82 24.32 2.09 12.45
N VAL A 83 24.19 2.90 11.39
CA VAL A 83 24.78 2.65 10.07
C VAL A 83 25.85 3.69 9.80
N THR A 84 27.07 3.23 9.53
CA THR A 84 28.20 4.11 9.17
C THR A 84 28.64 3.82 7.75
N LEU A 85 28.90 4.88 6.98
CA LEU A 85 29.37 4.80 5.60
C LEU A 85 30.75 5.46 5.50
N THR A 86 31.68 4.77 4.86
CA THR A 86 32.95 5.34 4.41
C THR A 86 33.03 5.22 2.90
N LEU A 87 33.35 6.31 2.22
CA LEU A 87 33.39 6.39 0.76
C LEU A 87 34.82 6.66 0.29
N GLN A 88 35.24 5.89 -0.71
CA GLN A 88 36.44 6.09 -1.51
C GLN A 88 36.02 6.20 -2.99
N GLU A 89 36.92 6.56 -3.90
CA GLU A 89 36.57 6.87 -5.30
C GLU A 89 35.73 5.78 -5.99
N ASP A 90 36.13 4.51 -5.85
CA ASP A 90 35.45 3.36 -6.51
C ASP A 90 34.91 2.31 -5.52
N ARG A 91 35.11 2.54 -4.22
CA ARG A 91 34.73 1.61 -3.16
C ARG A 91 33.99 2.32 -2.04
N ALA A 92 33.08 1.62 -1.39
CA ALA A 92 32.51 2.06 -0.14
C ALA A 92 32.58 0.94 0.89
N SER A 93 32.67 1.27 2.17
CA SER A 93 32.46 0.32 3.26
C SER A 93 31.27 0.77 4.10
N LEU A 94 30.34 -0.16 4.32
CA LEU A 94 29.13 0.04 5.12
C LEU A 94 29.21 -0.81 6.38
N THR A 95 29.15 -0.16 7.53
CA THR A 95 29.22 -0.83 8.83
C THR A 95 27.86 -0.78 9.53
N LEU A 96 27.37 -1.94 9.95
CA LEU A 96 26.12 -2.10 10.71
C LEU A 96 26.46 -2.40 12.18
N SER A 97 26.18 -1.46 13.06
CA SER A 97 26.54 -1.53 14.49
C SER A 97 25.37 -1.77 15.44
N GLY A 98 24.19 -2.16 14.91
CA GLY A 98 22.98 -2.37 15.71
C GLY A 98 22.80 -3.78 16.31
N GLY A 99 23.80 -4.64 16.18
CA GLY A 99 23.78 -6.04 16.62
C GLY A 99 24.86 -6.38 17.64
N PRO A 100 25.00 -7.66 18.04
CA PRO A 100 25.99 -8.09 19.02
C PRO A 100 27.44 -7.86 18.54
N SER A 101 27.65 -7.90 17.22
CA SER A 101 28.93 -7.63 16.56
C SER A 101 28.70 -6.72 15.36
N ALA A 102 29.60 -5.75 15.16
CA ALA A 102 29.57 -4.89 13.99
C ALA A 102 29.81 -5.72 12.71
N LEU A 103 28.95 -5.52 11.71
CA LEU A 103 29.11 -6.14 10.40
C LEU A 103 29.67 -5.11 9.42
N GLU A 104 30.88 -5.34 8.93
CA GLU A 104 31.50 -4.51 7.89
C GLU A 104 31.33 -5.17 6.51
N LEU A 105 30.86 -4.37 5.56
CA LEU A 105 30.49 -4.78 4.21
C LEU A 105 31.24 -3.94 3.20
N ASP A 106 31.89 -4.59 2.25
CA ASP A 106 32.54 -3.93 1.13
C ASP A 106 31.55 -3.75 -0.03
N LEU A 107 31.49 -2.55 -0.61
CA LEU A 107 30.67 -2.20 -1.75
C LEU A 107 31.55 -1.69 -2.90
N SER A 108 31.14 -2.03 -4.12
CA SER A 108 31.74 -1.57 -5.37
C SER A 108 30.76 -0.71 -6.14
N LYS A 109 31.29 0.23 -6.92
CA LYS A 109 30.49 1.09 -7.80
C LYS A 109 29.76 0.26 -8.87
N VAL A 110 28.48 0.54 -9.06
CA VAL A 110 27.63 -0.09 -10.07
C VAL A 110 27.82 0.65 -11.40
N PRO A 111 27.93 -0.06 -12.54
CA PRO A 111 28.08 0.59 -13.85
C PRO A 111 26.90 1.53 -14.18
N GLY A 112 27.20 2.67 -14.80
CA GLY A 112 26.24 3.75 -15.07
C GLY A 112 24.90 3.31 -15.69
N PRO A 113 24.87 2.48 -16.75
CA PRO A 113 23.60 2.04 -17.33
C PRO A 113 22.72 1.23 -16.38
N GLU A 114 23.33 0.36 -15.57
CA GLU A 114 22.62 -0.43 -14.57
C GLU A 114 22.19 0.44 -13.39
N ALA A 115 23.07 1.32 -12.91
CA ALA A 115 22.79 2.26 -11.84
C ALA A 115 21.61 3.17 -12.20
N ALA A 116 21.56 3.73 -13.41
CA ALA A 116 20.49 4.61 -13.86
C ALA A 116 19.11 3.93 -13.78
N SER A 117 18.99 2.70 -14.29
CA SER A 117 17.73 1.94 -14.23
C SER A 117 17.31 1.63 -12.79
N ARG A 118 18.27 1.28 -11.92
CA ARG A 118 18.01 0.98 -10.50
C ARG A 118 17.59 2.22 -9.72
N LEU A 119 18.24 3.36 -9.95
CA LEU A 119 17.91 4.63 -9.31
C LEU A 119 16.51 5.11 -9.74
N GLN A 120 16.16 5.00 -11.01
CA GLN A 120 14.81 5.33 -11.48
C GLN A 120 13.74 4.49 -10.76
N THR A 121 13.93 3.17 -10.69
CA THR A 121 13.03 2.26 -9.98
C THR A 121 12.94 2.59 -8.49
N LEU A 122 14.08 2.89 -7.85
CA LEU A 122 14.11 3.30 -6.44
C LEU A 122 13.31 4.58 -6.22
N THR A 123 13.52 5.62 -7.03
CA THR A 123 12.82 6.91 -6.89
C THR A 123 11.31 6.75 -7.04
N LEU A 124 10.85 6.04 -8.07
CA LEU A 124 9.42 5.79 -8.29
C LEU A 124 8.83 4.93 -7.16
N GLY A 125 9.52 3.87 -6.76
CA GLY A 125 9.09 3.00 -5.66
C GLY A 125 9.02 3.73 -4.32
N LEU A 126 9.92 4.67 -4.05
CA LEU A 126 9.86 5.51 -2.84
C LEU A 126 8.67 6.48 -2.89
N ALA A 127 8.39 7.11 -4.04
CA ALA A 127 7.23 7.98 -4.19
C ALA A 127 5.92 7.22 -3.95
N GLU A 128 5.77 6.02 -4.52
CA GLU A 128 4.61 5.15 -4.27
C GLU A 128 4.49 4.75 -2.80
N ARG A 129 5.61 4.42 -2.15
CA ARG A 129 5.65 4.08 -0.73
C ARG A 129 5.20 5.24 0.15
N VAL A 130 5.67 6.46 -0.12
CA VAL A 130 5.26 7.66 0.62
C VAL A 130 3.75 7.87 0.47
N CYS A 131 3.24 7.88 -0.77
CA CYS A 131 1.80 8.02 -1.04
C CYS A 131 0.95 6.94 -0.34
N SER A 132 1.45 5.71 -0.26
CA SER A 132 0.77 4.61 0.45
C SER A 132 0.81 4.79 1.97
N LEU A 133 1.96 5.18 2.52
CA LEU A 133 2.15 5.40 3.95
C LEU A 133 1.31 6.58 4.46
N GLU A 134 1.26 7.69 3.73
CA GLU A 134 0.44 8.85 4.06
C GLU A 134 -1.05 8.50 4.10
N ARG A 135 -1.56 7.76 3.10
CA ARG A 135 -2.94 7.27 3.09
C ARG A 135 -3.25 6.36 4.28
N ARG A 136 -2.33 5.44 4.61
CA ARG A 136 -2.48 4.55 5.77
C ARG A 136 -2.42 5.30 7.09
N LEU A 137 -1.61 6.35 7.19
CA LEU A 137 -1.53 7.20 8.37
C LEU A 137 -2.83 7.99 8.55
N ALA A 138 -3.35 8.61 7.50
CA ALA A 138 -4.63 9.30 7.51
C ALA A 138 -5.80 8.34 7.88
N GLY A 139 -5.83 7.13 7.31
CA GLY A 139 -6.84 6.13 7.65
C GLY A 139 -6.81 5.65 9.11
N ARG A 140 -5.65 5.69 9.77
CA ARG A 140 -5.52 5.37 11.21
C ARG A 140 -5.98 6.52 12.11
N ALA A 141 -5.93 7.76 11.64
CA ALA A 141 -6.43 8.92 12.36
C ALA A 141 -7.98 8.99 12.40
N CYS A 142 -8.66 8.21 11.54
CA CYS A 142 -10.12 8.14 11.46
C CYS A 142 -10.73 6.96 12.23
N ILE A 143 -10.17 6.52 13.35
CA ILE A 143 -10.95 5.70 14.30
C ILE A 143 -11.85 6.70 15.05
N PRO A 144 -13.17 6.76 14.78
CA PRO A 144 -14.04 7.56 15.62
C PRO A 144 -13.92 7.00 17.04
N ALA A 145 -13.60 7.87 18.00
CA ALA A 145 -13.78 7.61 19.42
C ALA A 145 -15.28 7.48 19.69
N PHE A 146 -15.89 6.37 19.25
CA PHE A 146 -17.22 5.99 19.65
C PHE A 146 -17.09 5.20 20.94
N HIS A 147 -17.12 5.93 22.04
CA HIS A 147 -17.52 5.37 23.32
C HIS A 147 -19.01 5.01 23.21
N PRO A 148 -19.44 3.75 23.37
CA PRO A 148 -20.83 3.49 23.67
C PRO A 148 -21.05 3.84 25.16
N PRO A 149 -22.07 4.65 25.53
CA PRO A 149 -22.53 4.63 26.91
C PRO A 149 -23.24 3.30 27.14
N ALA A 150 -22.74 2.54 28.10
CA ALA A 150 -23.40 1.37 28.63
C ALA A 150 -24.70 1.80 29.32
N ALA A 151 -25.84 1.33 28.79
CA ALA A 151 -27.05 1.15 29.56
C ALA A 151 -27.63 -0.21 29.15
N ALA A 152 -27.50 -1.18 30.06
CA ALA A 152 -28.06 -2.51 29.94
C ALA A 152 -29.54 -2.51 30.36
N ALA A 153 -30.38 -3.08 29.51
CA ALA A 153 -31.60 -3.87 29.79
C ALA A 153 -32.23 -4.15 28.42
N GLU A 154 -31.97 -5.33 27.84
CA GLU A 154 -32.94 -6.45 27.73
C GLU A 154 -34.18 -6.10 26.88
N GLU A 155 -34.69 -6.88 25.94
CA GLU A 155 -34.44 -8.17 25.30
C GLU A 155 -35.23 -8.04 23.97
N THR A 156 -34.83 -8.61 22.84
CA THR A 156 -35.29 -9.94 22.46
C THR A 156 -34.59 -10.36 21.17
N ALA A 157 -34.14 -11.60 21.17
CA ALA A 157 -33.39 -12.26 20.13
C ALA A 157 -34.17 -12.41 18.81
N THR A 158 -33.46 -12.44 17.68
CA THR A 158 -33.42 -13.62 16.77
C THR A 158 -32.47 -13.41 15.58
N SER A 159 -31.27 -13.99 15.70
CA SER A 159 -30.50 -14.82 14.74
C SER A 159 -30.29 -14.44 13.25
N PRO A 160 -29.07 -14.63 12.69
CA PRO A 160 -28.66 -14.12 11.38
C PRO A 160 -28.82 -15.15 10.23
N ARG A 161 -29.13 -14.67 9.01
CA ARG A 161 -28.99 -15.44 7.75
C ARG A 161 -28.39 -14.52 6.67
N LYS A 162 -27.20 -14.76 6.11
CA LYS A 162 -26.65 -15.87 5.31
C LYS A 162 -26.69 -15.54 3.80
N SER A 163 -25.53 -15.07 3.32
CA SER A 163 -24.94 -15.16 1.97
C SER A 163 -25.82 -14.86 0.74
N ALA A 164 -25.49 -13.78 0.05
CA ALA A 164 -25.79 -13.58 -1.37
C ALA A 164 -25.10 -14.67 -2.20
N ARG A 165 -25.88 -15.61 -2.74
CA ARG A 165 -25.42 -16.56 -3.76
C ARG A 165 -25.76 -16.02 -5.15
N GLN A 166 -24.70 -15.86 -5.93
CA GLN A 166 -24.59 -15.85 -7.40
C GLN A 166 -25.88 -16.12 -8.19
N ALA A 167 -26.30 -15.13 -8.98
CA ALA A 167 -27.21 -15.34 -10.10
C ALA A 167 -26.39 -15.83 -11.32
N GLY A 168 -26.48 -17.12 -11.62
CA GLY A 168 -26.09 -17.69 -12.91
C GLY A 168 -27.19 -17.49 -13.97
N PRO A 169 -26.88 -17.66 -15.27
CA PRO A 169 -27.81 -17.36 -16.35
C PRO A 169 -28.81 -18.49 -16.54
N ARG A 170 -30.11 -18.18 -16.64
CA ARG A 170 -31.12 -19.12 -17.13
C ARG A 170 -31.94 -18.53 -18.26
N LEU A 171 -31.80 -19.20 -19.41
CA LEU A 171 -32.62 -19.12 -20.60
C LEU A 171 -34.00 -19.78 -20.36
N PHE A 172 -34.92 -19.44 -21.27
CA PHE A 172 -36.19 -20.09 -21.66
C PHE A 172 -37.53 -19.45 -21.20
N LEU A 173 -38.27 -18.99 -22.22
CA LEU A 173 -39.68 -18.58 -22.39
C LEU A 173 -40.71 -19.66 -21.93
N PRO A 174 -42.06 -19.52 -22.08
CA PRO A 174 -42.95 -18.39 -22.43
C PRO A 174 -44.10 -18.18 -21.40
N ASP A 175 -44.90 -17.13 -21.62
CA ASP A 175 -46.13 -16.76 -20.89
C ASP A 175 -47.26 -17.80 -21.01
N PRO A 176 -48.13 -17.94 -19.98
CA PRO A 176 -49.56 -17.78 -20.26
C PRO A 176 -50.35 -17.06 -19.15
N ASP A 177 -51.11 -16.04 -19.53
CA ASP A 177 -52.36 -15.61 -18.88
C ASP A 177 -53.42 -16.72 -19.07
N PRO A 178 -54.33 -17.01 -18.10
CA PRO A 178 -55.57 -16.22 -18.03
C PRO A 178 -56.25 -16.11 -16.64
N GLN A 179 -56.80 -14.91 -16.37
CA GLN A 179 -58.06 -14.62 -15.65
C GLN A 179 -58.43 -15.42 -14.37
N ARG A 180 -58.47 -14.73 -13.20
CA ARG A 180 -59.59 -14.86 -12.22
C ARG A 180 -59.61 -13.75 -11.14
N GLY A 181 -60.57 -12.83 -11.30
CA GLY A 181 -61.49 -12.23 -10.30
C GLY A 181 -61.03 -11.74 -8.92
N GLY A 182 -61.37 -10.48 -8.61
CA GLY A 182 -61.72 -10.03 -7.24
C GLY A 182 -61.25 -8.60 -6.86
N PRO A 183 -62.11 -7.69 -6.36
CA PRO A 183 -61.79 -6.26 -6.23
C PRO A 183 -61.01 -5.95 -4.95
N GLY A 184 -59.80 -5.40 -5.10
CA GLY A 184 -58.96 -4.89 -4.02
C GLY A 184 -58.55 -3.44 -4.27
N PRO A 185 -58.33 -2.63 -3.22
CA PRO A 185 -58.26 -1.17 -3.29
C PRO A 185 -57.16 -0.70 -4.26
N GLY A 186 -57.55 0.17 -5.19
CA GLY A 186 -56.74 0.58 -6.33
C GLY A 186 -55.34 1.06 -5.93
N VAL A 187 -54.32 0.34 -6.37
CA VAL A 187 -52.96 0.86 -6.44
C VAL A 187 -52.98 1.94 -7.52
N LYS A 188 -53.08 3.21 -7.12
CA LYS A 188 -52.90 4.35 -8.02
C LYS A 188 -51.55 4.17 -8.73
N ARG A 189 -51.59 3.93 -10.04
CA ARG A 189 -50.40 3.94 -10.88
C ARG A 189 -49.74 5.31 -10.72
N ARG A 190 -48.52 5.34 -10.19
CA ARG A 190 -47.74 6.56 -10.00
C ARG A 190 -47.43 7.16 -11.35
N CYS A 191 -47.67 8.47 -11.49
CA CYS A 191 -47.31 9.20 -12.71
C CYS A 191 -45.77 9.33 -12.78
N PRO A 192 -45.16 9.28 -13.98
CA PRO A 192 -43.74 9.57 -14.15
C PRO A 192 -43.39 10.94 -13.52
N GLY A 193 -42.44 10.96 -12.58
CA GLY A 193 -41.99 12.18 -11.89
C GLY A 193 -42.32 12.28 -10.39
N GLU A 194 -43.04 11.32 -9.80
CA GLU A 194 -43.21 11.27 -8.34
C GLU A 194 -41.93 10.78 -7.64
N SER A 195 -41.37 11.63 -6.76
CA SER A 195 -40.16 11.32 -6.01
C SER A 195 -40.36 10.16 -5.04
N LEU A 196 -39.46 9.18 -5.10
CA LEU A 196 -39.44 8.00 -4.23
C LEU A 196 -38.95 8.29 -2.81
N ILE A 197 -38.21 9.38 -2.63
CA ILE A 197 -37.54 9.71 -1.35
C ILE A 197 -38.45 10.56 -0.46
N ASN A 198 -39.41 11.31 -1.04
CA ASN A 198 -40.31 12.16 -0.27
C ASN A 198 -41.75 12.11 -0.82
N PRO A 199 -42.54 11.09 -0.46
CA PRO A 199 -43.91 10.96 -0.91
C PRO A 199 -44.77 12.09 -0.35
N GLY A 200 -45.38 12.89 -1.24
CA GLY A 200 -46.23 14.04 -0.89
C GLY A 200 -45.66 15.42 -1.27
N PHE A 201 -44.43 15.49 -1.77
CA PHE A 201 -43.86 16.75 -2.26
C PHE A 201 -44.40 17.09 -3.65
N LYS A 202 -45.28 18.09 -3.76
CA LYS A 202 -45.78 18.59 -5.05
C LYS A 202 -44.65 19.28 -5.81
N SER A 203 -44.43 18.91 -7.07
CA SER A 203 -43.44 19.56 -7.92
C SER A 203 -43.76 21.05 -8.07
N LYS A 204 -42.72 21.90 -8.07
CA LYS A 204 -42.87 23.32 -8.35
C LYS A 204 -43.29 23.51 -9.82
N LYS A 205 -44.28 24.36 -10.07
CA LYS A 205 -44.69 24.73 -11.43
C LYS A 205 -43.51 25.38 -12.18
N PRO A 206 -43.31 25.08 -13.48
CA PRO A 206 -42.33 25.79 -14.28
C PRO A 206 -42.69 27.28 -14.38
N ALA A 207 -41.67 28.13 -14.49
CA ALA A 207 -41.87 29.57 -14.64
C ALA A 207 -42.61 29.87 -15.95
N SER A 208 -43.74 30.57 -15.85
CA SER A 208 -44.41 31.15 -17.01
C SER A 208 -43.56 32.31 -17.48
N GLY A 209 -43.14 32.27 -18.74
CA GLY A 209 -42.40 33.38 -19.37
C GLY A 209 -43.21 34.68 -19.30
N VAL A 210 -42.50 35.80 -19.21
CA VAL A 210 -43.06 37.13 -19.44
C VAL A 210 -43.04 37.38 -20.94
N ASP A 211 -44.16 37.81 -21.49
CA ASP A 211 -44.29 38.22 -22.89
C ASP A 211 -43.78 39.66 -23.01
N PHE A 212 -42.93 39.94 -23.99
CA PHE A 212 -42.48 41.29 -24.29
C PHE A 212 -43.16 41.72 -25.59
N ASP A 213 -43.95 42.79 -25.54
CA ASP A 213 -44.43 43.46 -26.76
C ASP A 213 -43.24 44.08 -27.50
N ASP A 214 -43.10 43.72 -28.78
CA ASP A 214 -42.16 44.31 -29.73
C ASP A 214 -42.75 45.62 -30.35
N PRO A 215 -41.89 46.52 -30.88
CA PRO A 215 -42.04 47.99 -30.81
C PRO A 215 -43.16 48.67 -31.62
#